data_AF-A0A955UHW1-F1
#
_entry.id   AF-A0A955UHW1-F1
#
_cell.length_a   1.000
_cell.length_b   1.000
_cell.length_c   1.000
_cell.angle_alpha   90.00
_cell.angle_beta   90.00
_cell.angle_gamma   90.00
#
_symmetry.space_group_name_H-M   'P 1'
#
loop_
_entity.id
_entity.type
_entity.pdbx_description
1 polymer ?
#
loop_
_entity_poly.entity_id
_entity_poly.type
_entity_poly.pdbx_seq_one_letter_code
_entity_poly.pdbx_strand_id
1 'polypeptide(L)'
;MPDFEIVSQKSELEKLAGQLLREDVVAFDTEADSFYHYFDKVCLVQVATRKACWLIDPIELGGPEHLAPLAPVFASPKVRVLFHAAEYDIYVLKRDCGFEFANLFDTMISAQLLGYPSIGLAALIEKHFGVSLPKDEQRSDWSRRPLTDKQLSYAASDVLYLIKLAEKLEKELGRAGRLDWAVDDFEALCGRRWPEREFDELGYLRIKGARALDPVSLAVLRELFLLRDQRAQEIDRPPFKVLGNGTLLEIARAQATDLDELGELKGVTDLILKRLGKDIVASVKKGLRKPHGPIPRLDAVARRRMDRRTEKRLGALKDWRGPRASALKLDPGVLCPNAALEAIAWAAPSSSEDLKGLPELKAWFVREFADEVLGVLERHAAEIEAAGDASASEEGESAAAARPRRSGRRSGRKRSGASRKKKARAKAAAARAANAGADDAPAPDTKAGAEGSTSARDGASSAPDAERPSSKGGSRGSGRSR
;
A
#
# COMPACT_ATOMS: atom_id res chain seq x y z
N MET A 1 -16.76 -18.76 -16.28
CA MET A 1 -16.00 -18.46 -15.05
C MET A 1 -15.04 -19.62 -14.81
N PRO A 2 -13.97 -19.47 -14.02
CA PRO A 2 -13.28 -20.64 -13.48
C PRO A 2 -14.20 -21.41 -12.53
N ASP A 3 -13.94 -22.71 -12.34
CA ASP A 3 -14.66 -23.52 -11.36
C ASP A 3 -14.09 -23.26 -9.95
N PHE A 4 -14.96 -22.92 -9.01
CA PHE A 4 -14.63 -22.72 -7.60
C PHE A 4 -15.79 -23.19 -6.70
N GLU A 5 -15.46 -23.61 -5.47
CA GLU A 5 -16.43 -23.88 -4.41
C GLU A 5 -16.47 -22.70 -3.43
N ILE A 6 -17.67 -22.27 -3.01
CA ILE A 6 -17.81 -21.29 -1.93
C ILE A 6 -17.83 -22.04 -0.59
N VAL A 7 -17.10 -21.54 0.40
CA VAL A 7 -17.05 -22.10 1.77
C VAL A 7 -17.55 -21.04 2.74
N SER A 8 -18.73 -21.29 3.31
CA SER A 8 -19.39 -20.37 4.25
C SER A 8 -19.79 -21.03 5.57
N GLN A 9 -19.68 -22.36 5.70
CA GLN A 9 -19.94 -23.07 6.94
C GLN A 9 -18.63 -23.53 7.61
N LYS A 10 -18.56 -23.42 8.94
CA LYS A 10 -17.37 -23.80 9.72
C LYS A 10 -16.95 -25.27 9.49
N SER A 11 -17.90 -26.19 9.32
CA SER A 11 -17.63 -27.61 9.05
C SER A 11 -17.05 -27.87 7.65
N GLU A 12 -17.37 -27.03 6.66
CA GLU A 12 -16.76 -27.04 5.33
C GLU A 12 -15.32 -26.53 5.43
N LEU A 13 -15.09 -25.45 6.19
CA LEU A 13 -13.77 -24.89 6.42
C LEU A 13 -12.83 -25.84 7.17
N GLU A 14 -13.30 -26.51 8.23
CA GLU A 14 -12.53 -27.53 8.96
C GLU A 14 -12.15 -28.70 8.06
N LYS A 15 -13.08 -29.16 7.22
CA LYS A 15 -12.83 -30.19 6.19
C LYS A 15 -11.82 -29.72 5.15
N LEU A 16 -11.92 -28.49 4.66
CA LEU A 16 -10.99 -27.91 3.69
C LEU A 16 -9.59 -27.74 4.28
N ALA A 17 -9.44 -27.15 5.47
CA ALA A 17 -8.15 -27.02 6.16
C ALA A 17 -7.45 -28.39 6.33
N GLY A 18 -8.22 -29.42 6.71
CA GLY A 18 -7.73 -30.79 6.77
C GLY A 18 -7.28 -31.38 5.42
N GLN A 19 -7.81 -30.91 4.29
CA GLN A 19 -7.32 -31.23 2.94
C GLN A 19 -6.05 -30.45 2.59
N LEU A 20 -6.05 -29.13 2.82
CA LEU A 20 -4.91 -28.23 2.50
C LEU A 20 -3.63 -28.65 3.24
N LEU A 21 -3.75 -29.13 4.49
CA LEU A 21 -2.64 -29.73 5.27
C LEU A 21 -1.97 -30.97 4.62
N ARG A 22 -2.51 -31.49 3.51
CA ARG A 22 -1.98 -32.66 2.79
C ARG A 22 -1.50 -32.34 1.36
N GLU A 23 -1.53 -31.08 0.94
CA GLU A 23 -0.96 -30.64 -0.34
C GLU A 23 0.41 -29.98 -0.08
N ASP A 24 1.41 -30.27 -0.91
CA ASP A 24 2.77 -29.72 -0.74
C ASP A 24 2.84 -28.20 -0.98
N VAL A 25 1.82 -27.63 -1.64
CA VAL A 25 1.72 -26.21 -1.96
C VAL A 25 0.27 -25.77 -2.04
N VAL A 26 -0.02 -24.58 -1.51
CA VAL A 26 -1.33 -23.94 -1.57
C VAL A 26 -1.14 -22.46 -1.91
N ALA A 27 -1.89 -21.98 -2.89
CA ALA A 27 -1.96 -20.56 -3.25
C ALA A 27 -3.08 -19.87 -2.46
N PHE A 28 -2.79 -18.66 -1.99
CA PHE A 28 -3.70 -17.81 -1.25
C PHE A 28 -3.68 -16.37 -1.79
N ASP A 29 -4.77 -15.66 -1.53
CA ASP A 29 -4.95 -14.22 -1.70
C ASP A 29 -6.02 -13.76 -0.70
N THR A 30 -6.13 -12.46 -0.41
CA THR A 30 -7.17 -11.91 0.47
C THR A 30 -7.81 -10.64 -0.09
N GLU A 31 -9.10 -10.45 0.17
CA GLU A 31 -9.80 -9.20 -0.13
C GLU A 31 -10.37 -8.56 1.14
N ALA A 32 -10.26 -7.24 1.23
CA ALA A 32 -10.55 -6.46 2.44
C ALA A 32 -11.31 -5.16 2.13
N ASP A 33 -12.07 -4.68 3.10
CA ASP A 33 -13.00 -3.54 2.96
C ASP A 33 -12.39 -2.18 3.37
N SER A 34 -11.06 -2.02 3.28
CA SER A 34 -10.32 -0.83 3.74
C SER A 34 -10.64 0.48 3.01
N PHE A 35 -11.25 0.40 1.82
CA PHE A 35 -11.82 1.55 1.12
C PHE A 35 -13.21 1.94 1.65
N TYR A 36 -13.83 1.14 2.52
CA TYR A 36 -15.25 1.22 2.89
C TYR A 36 -15.49 1.33 4.39
N HIS A 37 -14.71 0.69 5.25
CA HIS A 37 -14.89 0.68 6.71
C HIS A 37 -13.75 1.41 7.46
N TYR A 38 -13.97 1.83 8.71
CA TYR A 38 -12.91 2.42 9.54
C TYR A 38 -12.01 1.33 10.10
N PHE A 39 -12.61 0.28 10.66
CA PHE A 39 -11.92 -0.96 11.01
C PHE A 39 -12.01 -1.90 9.81
N ASP A 40 -10.97 -1.87 9.00
CA ASP A 40 -10.83 -2.73 7.81
C ASP A 40 -10.62 -4.18 8.24
N LYS A 41 -11.24 -5.14 7.55
CA LYS A 41 -11.19 -6.57 7.90
C LYS A 41 -11.09 -7.47 6.66
N VAL A 42 -10.56 -8.68 6.84
CA VAL A 42 -10.62 -9.71 5.79
C VAL A 42 -12.09 -10.06 5.49
N CYS A 43 -12.48 -9.92 4.24
CA CYS A 43 -13.85 -10.05 3.73
C CYS A 43 -14.02 -11.18 2.70
N LEU A 44 -12.92 -11.70 2.16
CA LEU A 44 -12.84 -12.96 1.42
C LEU A 44 -11.42 -13.53 1.57
N VAL A 45 -11.28 -14.86 1.58
CA VAL A 45 -9.99 -15.55 1.43
C VAL A 45 -10.08 -16.51 0.26
N GLN A 46 -9.21 -16.32 -0.72
CA GLN A 46 -9.12 -17.13 -1.91
C GLN A 46 -8.09 -18.24 -1.69
N VAL A 47 -8.40 -19.47 -2.13
CA VAL A 47 -7.49 -20.61 -1.97
C VAL A 47 -7.46 -21.43 -3.24
N ALA A 48 -6.28 -21.75 -3.77
CA ALA A 48 -6.12 -22.71 -4.85
C ALA A 48 -5.08 -23.79 -4.55
N THR A 49 -5.40 -25.01 -4.96
CA THR A 49 -4.46 -26.13 -5.07
C THR A 49 -4.17 -26.37 -6.55
N ARG A 50 -3.35 -27.38 -6.88
CA ARG A 50 -3.19 -27.81 -8.29
C ARG A 50 -4.45 -28.44 -8.91
N LYS A 51 -5.53 -28.63 -8.14
CA LYS A 51 -6.72 -29.44 -8.51
C LYS A 51 -8.03 -28.64 -8.50
N ALA A 52 -8.19 -27.73 -7.54
CA ALA A 52 -9.44 -26.99 -7.30
C ALA A 52 -9.18 -25.63 -6.62
N CYS A 53 -10.19 -24.77 -6.67
CA CYS A 53 -10.22 -23.42 -6.11
C CYS A 53 -11.39 -23.25 -5.14
N TRP A 54 -11.18 -22.49 -4.06
CA TRP A 54 -12.20 -22.17 -3.06
C TRP A 54 -12.23 -20.67 -2.79
N LEU A 55 -13.42 -20.16 -2.50
CA LEU A 55 -13.65 -18.80 -2.00
C LEU A 55 -14.27 -18.92 -0.60
N ILE A 56 -13.48 -18.66 0.42
CA ILE A 56 -13.86 -18.77 1.83
C ILE A 56 -14.41 -17.42 2.28
N ASP A 57 -15.64 -17.42 2.82
CA ASP A 57 -16.36 -16.22 3.21
C ASP A 57 -16.31 -16.00 4.73
N PRO A 58 -15.47 -15.08 5.25
CA PRO A 58 -15.34 -14.84 6.68
C PRO A 58 -16.60 -14.16 7.27
N ILE A 59 -17.40 -13.48 6.46
CA ILE A 59 -18.58 -12.74 6.92
C ILE A 59 -19.73 -13.71 7.19
N GLU A 60 -19.99 -14.63 6.28
CA GLU A 60 -21.00 -15.70 6.47
C GLU A 60 -20.56 -16.69 7.57
N LEU A 61 -19.25 -16.89 7.77
CA LEU A 61 -18.68 -17.65 8.89
C LEU A 61 -18.83 -16.95 10.26
N GLY A 62 -19.20 -15.67 10.30
CA GLY A 62 -19.46 -14.89 11.52
C GLY A 62 -18.39 -13.85 11.89
N GLY A 63 -17.23 -13.85 11.22
CA GLY A 63 -16.11 -12.94 11.46
C GLY A 63 -14.76 -13.55 11.05
N PRO A 64 -13.70 -12.74 10.82
CA PRO A 64 -12.39 -13.25 10.42
C PRO A 64 -11.73 -14.17 11.46
N GLU A 65 -12.08 -14.05 12.75
CA GLU A 65 -11.65 -14.98 13.80
C GLU A 65 -12.09 -16.43 13.54
N HIS A 66 -13.17 -16.64 12.77
CA HIS A 66 -13.65 -17.96 12.38
C HIS A 66 -12.80 -18.61 11.28
N LEU A 67 -11.83 -17.90 10.69
CA LEU A 67 -10.80 -18.48 9.81
C LEU A 67 -9.79 -19.35 10.54
N ALA A 68 -9.80 -19.38 11.89
CA ALA A 68 -8.88 -20.15 12.74
C ALA A 68 -8.53 -21.58 12.29
N PRO A 69 -9.42 -22.41 11.68
CA PRO A 69 -9.04 -23.71 11.15
C PRO A 69 -7.92 -23.68 10.10
N LEU A 70 -7.69 -22.56 9.41
CA LEU A 70 -6.60 -22.40 8.45
C LEU A 70 -5.22 -22.15 9.09
N ALA A 71 -5.16 -21.71 10.36
CA ALA A 71 -3.89 -21.34 11.01
C ALA A 71 -2.80 -22.44 10.92
N PRO A 72 -3.11 -23.75 11.10
CA PRO A 72 -2.12 -24.81 10.94
C PRO A 72 -1.59 -24.97 9.51
N VAL A 73 -2.31 -24.50 8.48
CA VAL A 73 -1.83 -24.52 7.08
C VAL A 73 -0.74 -23.47 6.93
N PHE A 74 -0.99 -22.23 7.37
CA PHE A 74 -0.03 -21.12 7.28
C PHE A 74 1.22 -21.34 8.15
N ALA A 75 1.06 -21.91 9.34
CA ALA A 75 2.17 -22.22 10.25
C ALA A 75 2.94 -23.51 9.89
N SER A 76 2.52 -24.28 8.87
CA SER A 76 3.15 -25.55 8.53
C SER A 76 4.43 -25.36 7.71
N PRO A 77 5.61 -25.80 8.19
CA PRO A 77 6.82 -25.80 7.35
C PRO A 77 6.74 -26.80 6.19
N LYS A 78 5.73 -27.70 6.16
CA LYS A 78 5.55 -28.72 5.11
C LYS A 78 4.69 -28.24 3.94
N VAL A 79 3.76 -27.33 4.17
CA VAL A 79 2.90 -26.76 3.12
C VAL A 79 3.57 -25.49 2.64
N ARG A 80 3.91 -25.39 1.36
CA ARG A 80 4.40 -24.13 0.80
C ARG A 80 3.23 -23.18 0.55
N VAL A 81 3.26 -22.02 1.20
CA VAL A 81 2.23 -20.99 1.10
C VAL A 81 2.62 -20.00 0.00
N LEU A 82 1.80 -19.85 -1.05
CA LEU A 82 2.06 -18.89 -2.13
C LEU A 82 1.17 -17.66 -2.02
N PHE A 83 1.74 -16.50 -2.27
CA PHE A 83 1.05 -15.21 -2.38
C PHE A 83 1.62 -14.36 -3.52
N HIS A 84 0.98 -13.23 -3.80
CA HIS A 84 1.51 -12.18 -4.64
C HIS A 84 1.48 -10.84 -3.90
N ALA A 85 2.66 -10.30 -3.54
CA ALA A 85 2.78 -9.09 -2.71
C ALA A 85 2.16 -9.25 -1.29
N ALA A 86 2.45 -10.39 -0.67
CA ALA A 86 1.93 -10.94 0.59
C ALA A 86 2.02 -10.03 1.83
N GLU A 87 2.67 -8.87 1.71
CA GLU A 87 2.96 -7.96 2.81
C GLU A 87 1.69 -7.43 3.48
N TYR A 88 0.61 -7.22 2.71
CA TYR A 88 -0.68 -6.81 3.24
C TYR A 88 -1.48 -8.00 3.80
N ASP A 89 -1.52 -9.13 3.09
CA ASP A 89 -2.23 -10.36 3.51
C ASP A 89 -1.71 -10.88 4.84
N ILE A 90 -0.39 -10.96 4.98
CA ILE A 90 0.29 -11.38 6.21
C ILE A 90 0.04 -10.37 7.34
N TYR A 91 -0.13 -9.07 7.04
CA TYR A 91 -0.52 -8.08 8.03
C TYR A 91 -1.95 -8.30 8.52
N VAL A 92 -2.95 -8.39 7.62
CA VAL A 92 -4.36 -8.54 8.03
C VAL A 92 -4.64 -9.89 8.66
N LEU A 93 -4.06 -10.99 8.17
CA LEU A 93 -4.22 -12.34 8.76
C LEU A 93 -3.50 -12.48 10.11
N LYS A 94 -2.39 -11.77 10.35
CA LYS A 94 -1.79 -11.65 11.70
C LYS A 94 -2.68 -10.86 12.64
N ARG A 95 -3.22 -9.73 12.18
CA ARG A 95 -4.01 -8.79 12.97
C ARG A 95 -5.40 -9.34 13.35
N ASP A 96 -6.10 -9.91 12.38
CA ASP A 96 -7.51 -10.35 12.53
C ASP A 96 -7.61 -11.80 13.04
N CYS A 97 -6.65 -12.66 12.66
CA CYS A 97 -6.73 -14.11 12.89
C CYS A 97 -5.59 -14.68 13.75
N GLY A 98 -4.57 -13.87 14.08
CA GLY A 98 -3.40 -14.30 14.87
C GLY A 98 -2.47 -15.30 14.16
N PHE A 99 -2.48 -15.37 12.83
CA PHE A 99 -1.77 -16.41 12.09
C PHE A 99 -0.24 -16.26 12.10
N GLU A 100 0.46 -17.37 12.37
CA GLU A 100 1.90 -17.51 12.08
C GLU A 100 2.10 -18.07 10.66
N PHE A 101 3.25 -17.77 10.05
CA PHE A 101 3.55 -18.08 8.66
C PHE A 101 4.91 -18.77 8.52
N ALA A 102 4.95 -19.91 7.81
CA ALA A 102 6.15 -20.66 7.45
C ALA A 102 6.13 -21.04 5.96
N ASN A 103 7.30 -21.37 5.38
CA ASN A 103 7.44 -21.84 3.98
C ASN A 103 6.68 -20.97 2.96
N LEU A 104 6.79 -19.64 3.11
CA LEU A 104 6.22 -18.66 2.20
C LEU A 104 6.99 -18.63 0.87
N PHE A 105 6.29 -18.34 -0.23
CA PHE A 105 6.87 -17.94 -1.50
C PHE A 105 6.05 -16.79 -2.10
N ASP A 106 6.67 -15.62 -2.25
CA ASP A 106 6.05 -14.45 -2.84
C ASP A 106 6.48 -14.27 -4.31
N THR A 107 5.50 -14.24 -5.21
CA THR A 107 5.74 -14.12 -6.67
C THR A 107 6.12 -12.70 -7.12
N MET A 108 5.74 -11.64 -6.39
CA MET A 108 6.18 -10.27 -6.65
C MET A 108 7.65 -10.09 -6.25
N ILE A 109 8.05 -10.51 -5.05
CA ILE A 109 9.43 -10.47 -4.58
C ILE A 109 10.33 -11.28 -5.53
N SER A 110 9.88 -12.46 -5.94
CA SER A 110 10.57 -13.27 -6.95
C SER A 110 10.76 -12.51 -8.28
N ALA A 111 9.72 -11.84 -8.78
CA ALA A 111 9.80 -11.05 -10.01
C ALA A 111 10.73 -9.83 -9.87
N GLN A 112 10.76 -9.17 -8.71
CA GLN A 112 11.71 -8.09 -8.40
C GLN A 112 13.17 -8.58 -8.45
N LEU A 113 13.48 -9.70 -7.80
CA LEU A 113 14.82 -10.30 -7.78
C LEU A 113 15.25 -10.88 -9.14
N LEU A 114 14.30 -11.12 -10.04
CA LEU A 114 14.53 -11.46 -11.44
C LEU A 114 14.59 -10.23 -12.39
N GLY A 115 14.43 -9.01 -11.87
CA GLY A 115 14.55 -7.79 -12.67
C GLY A 115 13.39 -7.52 -13.62
N TYR A 116 12.17 -7.96 -13.28
CA TYR A 116 11.01 -7.77 -14.13
C TYR A 116 10.57 -6.29 -14.17
N PRO A 117 10.32 -5.70 -15.36
CA PRO A 117 9.91 -4.31 -15.47
C PRO A 117 8.45 -4.07 -15.03
N SER A 118 7.62 -5.12 -15.09
CA SER A 118 6.24 -5.15 -14.61
C SER A 118 6.12 -6.32 -13.64
N ILE A 119 5.87 -6.02 -12.36
CA ILE A 119 5.91 -7.00 -11.26
C ILE A 119 4.52 -7.41 -10.73
N GLY A 120 3.43 -6.77 -11.18
CA GLY A 120 2.07 -7.07 -10.72
C GLY A 120 1.47 -8.32 -11.37
N LEU A 121 0.68 -9.07 -10.60
CA LEU A 121 0.15 -10.41 -10.91
C LEU A 121 -0.37 -10.58 -12.34
N ALA A 122 -1.33 -9.74 -12.75
CA ALA A 122 -1.91 -9.79 -14.10
C ALA A 122 -0.86 -9.65 -15.23
N ALA A 123 0.15 -8.79 -15.05
CA ALA A 123 1.21 -8.60 -16.05
C ALA A 123 2.23 -9.76 -16.06
N LEU A 124 2.45 -10.41 -14.91
CA LEU A 124 3.24 -11.64 -14.84
C LEU A 124 2.50 -12.81 -15.52
N ILE A 125 1.20 -12.94 -15.30
CA ILE A 125 0.36 -13.99 -15.89
C ILE A 125 0.24 -13.79 -17.41
N GLU A 126 0.01 -12.56 -17.87
CA GLU A 126 0.01 -12.21 -19.29
C GLU A 126 1.36 -12.58 -19.94
N LYS A 127 2.49 -12.18 -19.34
CA LYS A 127 3.84 -12.50 -19.84
C LYS A 127 4.16 -14.01 -19.87
N HIS A 128 3.72 -14.78 -18.87
CA HIS A 128 4.11 -16.19 -18.72
C HIS A 128 3.14 -17.21 -19.31
N PHE A 129 1.88 -16.83 -19.56
CA PHE A 129 0.82 -17.73 -20.03
C PHE A 129 -0.03 -17.16 -21.18
N GLY A 130 0.11 -15.88 -21.54
CA GLY A 130 -0.71 -15.23 -22.57
C GLY A 130 -2.16 -14.96 -22.13
N VAL A 131 -2.43 -14.96 -20.82
CA VAL A 131 -3.77 -14.79 -20.24
C VAL A 131 -3.90 -13.40 -19.63
N SER A 132 -4.90 -12.63 -20.06
CA SER A 132 -5.29 -11.39 -19.37
C SER A 132 -6.23 -11.73 -18.22
N LEU A 133 -5.90 -11.28 -17.01
CA LEU A 133 -6.84 -11.27 -15.90
C LEU A 133 -7.87 -10.11 -16.04
N PRO A 134 -9.07 -10.23 -15.44
CA PRO A 134 -9.95 -9.08 -15.19
C PRO A 134 -9.27 -8.06 -14.27
N LYS A 135 -9.70 -6.79 -14.32
CA LYS A 135 -9.09 -5.69 -13.54
C LYS A 135 -10.11 -4.90 -12.69
N ASP A 136 -11.38 -5.30 -12.74
CA ASP A 136 -12.49 -4.37 -12.54
C ASP A 136 -13.10 -4.40 -11.12
N GLU A 137 -12.55 -5.20 -10.19
CA GLU A 137 -13.13 -5.36 -8.83
C GLU A 137 -12.13 -5.04 -7.68
N GLN A 138 -10.87 -4.68 -7.96
CA GLN A 138 -9.81 -4.38 -6.95
C GLN A 138 -10.14 -3.21 -5.96
N ARG A 139 -11.26 -2.52 -6.15
CA ARG A 139 -11.75 -1.45 -5.27
C ARG A 139 -13.23 -1.60 -4.95
N SER A 140 -13.80 -2.78 -5.14
CA SER A 140 -15.20 -3.06 -4.87
C SER A 140 -15.45 -3.21 -3.37
N ASP A 141 -16.73 -3.14 -3.00
CA ASP A 141 -17.15 -3.20 -1.60
C ASP A 141 -17.30 -4.67 -1.17
N TRP A 142 -16.16 -5.31 -0.88
CA TRP A 142 -16.08 -6.72 -0.48
C TRP A 142 -16.82 -7.06 0.82
N SER A 143 -17.26 -6.05 1.59
CA SER A 143 -18.13 -6.24 2.75
C SER A 143 -19.56 -6.67 2.39
N ARG A 144 -19.99 -6.42 1.14
CA ARG A 144 -21.41 -6.57 0.73
C ARG A 144 -21.75 -8.01 0.40
N ARG A 145 -23.00 -8.39 0.71
CA ARG A 145 -23.56 -9.71 0.38
C ARG A 145 -24.92 -9.57 -0.33
N PRO A 146 -25.26 -10.49 -1.26
CA PRO A 146 -24.37 -11.50 -1.85
C PRO A 146 -23.25 -10.84 -2.69
N LEU A 147 -22.11 -11.52 -2.84
CA LEU A 147 -21.08 -11.12 -3.79
C LEU A 147 -21.59 -11.32 -5.22
N THR A 148 -21.11 -10.49 -6.15
CA THR A 148 -21.47 -10.59 -7.58
C THR A 148 -20.62 -11.63 -8.32
N ASP A 149 -21.15 -12.21 -9.40
CA ASP A 149 -20.41 -13.11 -10.30
C ASP A 149 -19.07 -12.53 -10.77
N LYS A 150 -19.00 -11.20 -10.94
CA LYS A 150 -17.75 -10.50 -11.28
C LYS A 150 -16.73 -10.56 -10.15
N GLN A 151 -17.14 -10.23 -8.92
CA GLN A 151 -16.29 -10.31 -7.74
C GLN A 151 -15.78 -11.74 -7.51
N LEU A 152 -16.67 -12.74 -7.62
CA LEU A 152 -16.30 -14.15 -7.47
C LEU A 152 -15.33 -14.60 -8.58
N SER A 153 -15.59 -14.25 -9.84
CA SER A 153 -14.70 -14.59 -10.97
C SER A 153 -13.40 -13.78 -10.99
N TYR A 154 -13.36 -12.59 -10.41
CA TYR A 154 -12.13 -11.81 -10.18
C TYR A 154 -11.29 -12.52 -9.11
N ALA A 155 -11.83 -12.69 -7.90
CA ALA A 155 -11.14 -13.30 -6.76
C ALA A 155 -10.55 -14.69 -7.10
N ALA A 156 -11.33 -15.56 -7.75
CA ALA A 156 -10.82 -16.87 -8.16
C ALA A 156 -9.65 -16.77 -9.17
N SER A 157 -9.60 -15.72 -10.00
CA SER A 157 -8.58 -15.58 -11.05
C SER A 157 -7.17 -15.37 -10.51
N ASP A 158 -7.01 -14.67 -9.39
CA ASP A 158 -5.71 -14.28 -8.85
C ASP A 158 -4.93 -15.49 -8.27
N VAL A 159 -5.62 -16.46 -7.64
CA VAL A 159 -4.98 -17.68 -7.11
C VAL A 159 -4.72 -18.78 -8.16
N LEU A 160 -5.54 -18.90 -9.21
CA LEU A 160 -5.52 -20.04 -10.16
C LEU A 160 -4.21 -20.24 -10.93
N TYR A 161 -3.51 -19.15 -11.25
CA TYR A 161 -2.22 -19.21 -11.96
C TYR A 161 -1.02 -19.15 -11.02
N LEU A 162 -1.23 -18.85 -9.74
CA LEU A 162 -0.17 -18.50 -8.79
C LEU A 162 0.82 -19.66 -8.56
N ILE A 163 0.34 -20.91 -8.47
CA ILE A 163 1.20 -22.11 -8.38
C ILE A 163 2.07 -22.26 -9.63
N LYS A 164 1.47 -22.13 -10.82
CA LYS A 164 2.20 -22.25 -12.10
C LYS A 164 3.20 -21.10 -12.30
N LEU A 165 2.90 -19.92 -11.73
CA LEU A 165 3.79 -18.76 -11.76
C LEU A 165 4.97 -18.96 -10.80
N ALA A 166 4.73 -19.35 -9.56
CA ALA A 166 5.78 -19.69 -8.59
C ALA A 166 6.72 -20.78 -9.13
N GLU A 167 6.18 -21.87 -9.69
CA GLU A 167 6.95 -22.94 -10.32
C GLU A 167 7.80 -22.51 -11.53
N LYS A 168 7.51 -21.35 -12.15
CA LYS A 168 8.37 -20.73 -13.17
C LYS A 168 9.42 -19.85 -12.54
N LEU A 169 9.01 -18.92 -11.67
CA LEU A 169 9.89 -17.95 -11.04
C LEU A 169 10.96 -18.62 -10.14
N GLU A 170 10.63 -19.69 -9.42
CA GLU A 170 11.59 -20.50 -8.65
C GLU A 170 12.70 -21.08 -9.54
N LYS A 171 12.32 -21.60 -10.72
CA LYS A 171 13.27 -22.16 -11.71
C LYS A 171 14.12 -21.06 -12.37
N GLU A 172 13.59 -19.86 -12.51
CA GLU A 172 14.34 -18.70 -13.01
C GLU A 172 15.28 -18.13 -11.93
N LEU A 173 14.86 -18.07 -10.65
CA LEU A 173 15.69 -17.67 -9.51
C LEU A 173 16.87 -18.64 -9.31
N GLY A 174 16.64 -19.94 -9.44
CA GLY A 174 17.69 -20.96 -9.41
C GLY A 174 18.71 -20.80 -10.54
N ARG A 175 18.26 -20.43 -11.75
CA ARG A 175 19.16 -20.11 -12.89
C ARG A 175 19.90 -18.78 -12.73
N ALA A 176 19.32 -17.83 -11.98
CA ALA A 176 19.91 -16.53 -11.71
C ALA A 176 20.88 -16.53 -10.51
N GLY A 177 20.90 -17.61 -9.71
CA GLY A 177 21.67 -17.69 -8.46
C GLY A 177 21.11 -16.79 -7.36
N ARG A 178 19.77 -16.75 -7.18
CA ARG A 178 19.06 -15.82 -6.27
C ARG A 178 17.90 -16.45 -5.50
N LEU A 179 17.78 -17.78 -5.50
CA LEU A 179 16.68 -18.45 -4.82
C LEU A 179 16.78 -18.29 -3.30
N ASP A 180 18.00 -18.31 -2.78
CA ASP A 180 18.36 -17.97 -1.40
C ASP A 180 18.10 -16.50 -1.07
N TRP A 181 18.30 -15.56 -2.01
CA TRP A 181 17.94 -14.14 -1.80
C TRP A 181 16.42 -13.98 -1.64
N ALA A 182 15.65 -14.75 -2.39
CA ALA A 182 14.20 -14.77 -2.29
C ALA A 182 13.74 -15.42 -0.97
N VAL A 183 14.34 -16.55 -0.57
CA VAL A 183 14.06 -17.21 0.73
C VAL A 183 14.34 -16.28 1.90
N ASP A 184 15.49 -15.59 1.94
CA ASP A 184 15.82 -14.60 2.97
C ASP A 184 14.75 -13.48 3.05
N ASP A 185 14.28 -12.96 1.91
CA ASP A 185 13.22 -11.95 1.85
C ASP A 185 11.85 -12.52 2.30
N PHE A 186 11.54 -13.79 2.00
CA PHE A 186 10.33 -14.47 2.46
C PHE A 186 10.33 -14.71 3.97
N GLU A 187 11.44 -15.21 4.52
CA GLU A 187 11.61 -15.47 5.96
C GLU A 187 11.55 -14.16 6.76
N ALA A 188 12.16 -13.09 6.25
CA ALA A 188 12.03 -11.75 6.84
C ALA A 188 10.59 -11.22 6.86
N LEU A 189 9.75 -11.62 5.89
CA LEU A 189 8.33 -11.26 5.86
C LEU A 189 7.47 -12.13 6.79
N CYS A 190 7.74 -13.45 6.84
CA CYS A 190 7.17 -14.37 7.83
C CYS A 190 7.45 -13.90 9.26
N GLY A 191 8.70 -13.56 9.58
CA GLY A 191 9.13 -13.11 10.90
C GLY A 191 8.73 -11.67 11.25
N ARG A 192 8.21 -10.88 10.29
CA ARG A 192 7.89 -9.47 10.50
C ARG A 192 6.83 -9.29 11.59
N ARG A 193 7.13 -8.40 12.53
CA ARG A 193 6.17 -7.82 13.48
C ARG A 193 5.71 -6.46 12.96
N TRP A 194 4.42 -6.20 13.11
CA TRP A 194 3.79 -4.93 12.76
C TRP A 194 3.46 -4.16 14.05
N PRO A 195 3.55 -2.81 14.06
CA PRO A 195 3.01 -2.03 15.17
C PRO A 195 1.49 -2.16 15.22
N GLU A 196 0.90 -2.04 16.40
CA GLU A 196 -0.56 -1.94 16.54
C GLU A 196 -1.08 -0.67 15.84
N ARG A 197 -2.32 -0.72 15.33
CA ARG A 197 -2.93 0.37 14.56
C ARG A 197 -3.46 1.47 15.49
N GLU A 198 -2.55 2.16 16.17
CA GLU A 198 -2.85 3.35 16.96
C GLU A 198 -3.16 4.57 16.06
N PHE A 199 -3.96 5.51 16.59
CA PHE A 199 -4.24 6.78 15.94
C PHE A 199 -3.10 7.78 16.19
N ASP A 200 -2.36 8.15 15.14
CA ASP A 200 -1.36 9.23 15.20
C ASP A 200 -2.08 10.59 15.40
N GLU A 201 -2.27 11.01 16.65
CA GLU A 201 -2.83 12.33 17.01
C GLU A 201 -2.07 13.49 16.34
N LEU A 202 -0.78 13.31 16.01
CA LEU A 202 0.07 14.28 15.33
C LEU A 202 0.04 14.14 13.79
N GLY A 203 -0.75 13.21 13.26
CA GLY A 203 -0.89 12.91 11.83
C GLY A 203 -1.32 14.10 10.98
N TYR A 204 -2.02 15.08 11.55
CA TYR A 204 -2.33 16.36 10.87
C TYR A 204 -1.06 17.11 10.42
N LEU A 205 0.07 16.98 11.13
CA LEU A 205 1.36 17.57 10.75
C LEU A 205 2.01 16.89 9.53
N ARG A 206 1.53 15.69 9.16
CA ARG A 206 1.93 14.95 7.95
C ARG A 206 1.08 15.34 6.74
N ILE A 207 -0.08 15.98 6.92
CA ILE A 207 -0.94 16.41 5.80
C ILE A 207 -0.19 17.42 4.92
N LYS A 208 -0.16 17.15 3.61
CA LYS A 208 0.52 17.96 2.58
C LYS A 208 -0.12 19.35 2.47
N GLY A 209 0.41 20.28 3.26
CA GLY A 209 -0.04 21.67 3.35
C GLY A 209 -0.05 22.22 4.78
N ALA A 210 -0.13 21.34 5.80
CA ALA A 210 -0.19 21.74 7.21
C ALA A 210 1.00 22.62 7.64
N ARG A 211 2.20 22.29 7.17
CA ARG A 211 3.45 23.04 7.46
C ARG A 211 3.53 24.45 6.86
N ALA A 212 2.52 24.86 6.08
CA ALA A 212 2.41 26.21 5.52
C ALA A 212 1.29 27.04 6.18
N LEU A 213 0.60 26.48 7.18
CA LEU A 213 -0.36 27.20 8.01
C LEU A 213 0.38 28.00 9.09
N ASP A 214 -0.21 29.13 9.49
CA ASP A 214 0.17 29.83 10.73
C ASP A 214 -0.27 29.02 11.98
N PRO A 215 0.17 29.40 13.19
CA PRO A 215 -0.18 28.67 14.40
C PRO A 215 -1.68 28.61 14.71
N VAL A 216 -2.50 29.60 14.34
CA VAL A 216 -3.95 29.57 14.60
C VAL A 216 -4.63 28.60 13.66
N SER A 217 -4.39 28.71 12.36
CA SER A 217 -4.88 27.74 11.37
C SER A 217 -4.38 26.32 11.64
N LEU A 218 -3.17 26.14 12.16
CA LEU A 218 -2.64 24.82 12.53
C LEU A 218 -3.33 24.22 13.76
N ALA A 219 -3.75 25.05 14.74
CA ALA A 219 -4.57 24.58 15.85
C ALA A 219 -5.97 24.17 15.39
N VAL A 220 -6.59 24.94 14.49
CA VAL A 220 -7.87 24.57 13.86
C VAL A 220 -7.74 23.26 13.08
N LEU A 221 -6.65 23.08 12.30
CA LEU A 221 -6.42 21.82 11.58
C LEU A 221 -6.30 20.61 12.51
N ARG A 222 -5.68 20.75 13.69
CA ARG A 222 -5.63 19.68 14.70
C ARG A 222 -7.04 19.30 15.15
N GLU A 223 -7.85 20.26 15.61
CA GLU A 223 -9.19 19.94 16.12
C GLU A 223 -10.10 19.33 15.04
N LEU A 224 -10.00 19.80 13.80
CA LEU A 224 -10.73 19.21 12.67
C LEU A 224 -10.24 17.80 12.30
N PHE A 225 -8.95 17.51 12.46
CA PHE A 225 -8.37 16.18 12.24
C PHE A 225 -8.84 15.19 13.31
N LEU A 226 -8.87 15.61 14.59
CA LEU A 226 -9.41 14.82 15.70
C LEU A 226 -10.92 14.55 15.51
N LEU A 227 -11.71 15.59 15.21
CA LEU A 227 -13.14 15.44 14.89
C LEU A 227 -13.37 14.44 13.76
N ARG A 228 -12.58 14.54 12.69
CA ARG A 228 -12.72 13.66 11.52
C ARG A 228 -12.48 12.20 11.90
N ASP A 229 -11.48 11.90 12.71
CA ASP A 229 -11.17 10.53 13.09
C ASP A 229 -12.22 9.94 14.04
N GLN A 230 -12.60 10.69 15.07
CA GLN A 230 -13.72 10.34 15.95
C GLN A 230 -14.99 10.03 15.14
N ARG A 231 -15.37 10.93 14.22
CA ARG A 231 -16.56 10.74 13.38
C ARG A 231 -16.40 9.59 12.38
N ALA A 232 -15.19 9.29 11.92
CA ALA A 232 -14.88 8.17 11.04
C ALA A 232 -15.09 6.82 11.76
N GLN A 233 -14.66 6.74 13.02
CA GLN A 233 -14.95 5.62 13.91
C GLN A 233 -16.45 5.52 14.24
N GLU A 234 -17.11 6.63 14.58
CA GLU A 234 -18.55 6.68 14.94
C GLU A 234 -19.51 6.19 13.83
N ILE A 235 -19.15 6.36 12.55
CA ILE A 235 -19.99 5.91 11.41
C ILE A 235 -19.38 4.74 10.63
N ASP A 236 -18.29 4.16 11.15
CA ASP A 236 -17.49 3.10 10.53
C ASP A 236 -17.18 3.35 9.04
N ARG A 237 -16.47 4.45 8.76
CA ARG A 237 -15.99 4.82 7.41
C ARG A 237 -14.54 5.31 7.46
N PRO A 238 -13.74 5.11 6.40
CA PRO A 238 -12.39 5.66 6.32
C PRO A 238 -12.39 7.19 6.51
N PRO A 239 -11.42 7.78 7.23
CA PRO A 239 -11.42 9.23 7.49
C PRO A 239 -11.52 10.12 6.24
N PHE A 240 -10.98 9.67 5.10
CA PHE A 240 -11.08 10.42 3.84
C PHE A 240 -12.51 10.49 3.26
N LYS A 241 -13.40 9.55 3.61
CA LYS A 241 -14.84 9.60 3.27
C LYS A 241 -15.64 10.50 4.22
N VAL A 242 -15.08 10.90 5.37
CA VAL A 242 -15.68 11.89 6.28
C VAL A 242 -15.30 13.31 5.87
N LEU A 243 -14.00 13.62 5.81
CA LEU A 243 -13.49 14.92 5.33
C LEU A 243 -12.16 14.73 4.59
N GLY A 244 -12.13 15.15 3.32
CA GLY A 244 -10.92 15.13 2.50
C GLY A 244 -9.83 16.05 3.06
N ASN A 245 -8.56 15.65 2.89
CA ASN A 245 -7.40 16.45 3.34
C ASN A 245 -7.36 17.87 2.73
N GLY A 246 -7.98 18.08 1.55
CA GLY A 246 -8.18 19.40 0.96
C GLY A 246 -9.16 20.25 1.79
N THR A 247 -10.39 19.75 1.97
CA THR A 247 -11.44 20.43 2.77
C THR A 247 -10.96 20.79 4.18
N LEU A 248 -10.24 19.89 4.86
CA LEU A 248 -9.63 20.18 6.16
C LEU A 248 -8.70 21.41 6.13
N LEU A 249 -7.88 21.55 5.08
CA LEU A 249 -6.95 22.67 4.93
C LEU A 249 -7.66 23.97 4.52
N GLU A 250 -8.75 23.91 3.74
CA GLU A 250 -9.52 25.11 3.39
C GLU A 250 -10.28 25.65 4.61
N ILE A 251 -11.00 24.79 5.36
CA ILE A 251 -11.66 25.19 6.62
C ILE A 251 -10.62 25.74 7.61
N ALA A 252 -9.46 25.10 7.74
CA ALA A 252 -8.41 25.57 8.64
C ALA A 252 -7.84 26.96 8.27
N ARG A 253 -7.80 27.33 6.98
CA ARG A 253 -7.35 28.66 6.54
C ARG A 253 -8.44 29.72 6.62
N ALA A 254 -9.67 29.37 6.25
CA ALA A 254 -10.81 30.27 6.30
C ALA A 254 -11.24 30.58 7.75
N GLN A 255 -11.01 29.64 8.66
CA GLN A 255 -11.36 29.74 10.08
C GLN A 255 -12.87 30.02 10.33
N ALA A 256 -13.72 29.56 9.40
CA ALA A 256 -15.17 29.76 9.42
C ALA A 256 -15.82 29.40 10.77
N THR A 257 -16.51 30.38 11.35
CA THR A 257 -17.04 30.35 12.70
C THR A 257 -18.56 30.16 12.76
N ASP A 258 -19.26 30.21 11.64
CA ASP A 258 -20.68 29.84 11.52
C ASP A 258 -20.94 28.90 10.33
N LEU A 259 -22.21 28.62 10.05
CA LEU A 259 -22.62 27.69 9.00
C LEU A 259 -22.65 28.33 7.61
N ASP A 260 -22.78 29.65 7.53
CA ASP A 260 -22.88 30.38 6.27
C ASP A 260 -21.46 30.61 5.72
N GLU A 261 -20.53 31.07 6.58
CA GLU A 261 -19.09 31.11 6.29
C GLU A 261 -18.54 29.73 5.88
N LEU A 262 -19.07 28.65 6.46
CA LEU A 262 -18.64 27.27 6.18
C LEU A 262 -19.23 26.73 4.87
N GLY A 263 -20.44 27.14 4.48
CA GLY A 263 -21.11 26.70 3.25
C GLY A 263 -20.39 27.16 1.98
N GLU A 264 -19.81 28.36 2.00
CA GLU A 264 -19.06 28.94 0.86
C GLU A 264 -17.69 28.26 0.62
N LEU A 265 -17.24 27.35 1.50
CA LEU A 265 -15.89 26.76 1.40
C LEU A 265 -15.82 25.58 0.44
N LYS A 266 -14.87 25.66 -0.51
CA LYS A 266 -14.63 24.60 -1.50
C LYS A 266 -14.41 23.23 -0.84
N GLY A 267 -15.27 22.27 -1.18
CA GLY A 267 -15.20 20.90 -0.69
C GLY A 267 -15.99 20.64 0.59
N VAL A 268 -16.67 21.66 1.13
CA VAL A 268 -17.89 21.47 1.92
C VAL A 268 -19.05 21.27 0.93
N THR A 269 -20.03 20.45 1.33
CA THR A 269 -21.27 20.21 0.57
C THR A 269 -22.44 20.31 1.52
N ASP A 270 -23.67 20.50 1.02
CA ASP A 270 -24.89 20.52 1.82
C ASP A 270 -25.01 19.31 2.76
N LEU A 271 -24.53 18.15 2.32
CA LEU A 271 -24.52 16.92 3.11
C LEU A 271 -23.54 17.00 4.29
N ILE A 272 -22.35 17.57 4.07
CA ILE A 272 -21.37 17.86 5.13
C ILE A 272 -21.93 18.94 6.06
N LEU A 273 -22.47 20.04 5.54
CA LEU A 273 -23.01 21.13 6.33
C LEU A 273 -24.16 20.66 7.24
N LYS A 274 -25.08 19.85 6.69
CA LYS A 274 -26.22 19.27 7.41
C LYS A 274 -25.83 18.20 8.45
N ARG A 275 -24.79 17.40 8.20
CA ARG A 275 -24.39 16.28 9.10
C ARG A 275 -23.24 16.61 10.06
N LEU A 276 -22.39 17.58 9.73
CA LEU A 276 -21.13 17.87 10.42
C LEU A 276 -20.92 19.37 10.69
N GLY A 277 -21.68 20.28 10.07
CA GLY A 277 -21.41 21.73 10.12
C GLY A 277 -21.29 22.29 11.54
N LYS A 278 -22.17 21.85 12.45
CA LYS A 278 -22.13 22.25 13.88
C LYS A 278 -20.86 21.77 14.57
N ASP A 279 -20.45 20.52 14.33
CA ASP A 279 -19.28 19.89 14.94
C ASP A 279 -17.98 20.49 14.39
N ILE A 280 -17.95 20.80 13.09
CA ILE A 280 -16.88 21.53 12.40
C ILE A 280 -16.74 22.93 13.00
N VAL A 281 -17.81 23.72 13.06
CA VAL A 281 -17.82 25.07 13.66
C VAL A 281 -17.38 25.04 15.13
N ALA A 282 -17.82 24.05 15.91
CA ALA A 282 -17.37 23.87 17.29
C ALA A 282 -15.86 23.57 17.37
N SER A 283 -15.33 22.78 16.43
CA SER A 283 -13.91 22.41 16.35
C SER A 283 -13.03 23.58 15.89
N VAL A 284 -13.49 24.39 14.94
CA VAL A 284 -12.85 25.66 14.58
C VAL A 284 -12.81 26.58 15.80
N LYS A 285 -13.95 26.83 16.45
CA LYS A 285 -14.03 27.64 17.67
C LYS A 285 -13.19 27.09 18.83
N LYS A 286 -12.95 25.77 18.89
CA LYS A 286 -12.03 25.14 19.85
C LYS A 286 -10.56 25.45 19.50
N GLY A 287 -10.18 25.35 18.24
CA GLY A 287 -8.83 25.68 17.75
C GLY A 287 -8.48 27.17 17.92
N LEU A 288 -9.44 28.06 17.68
CA LEU A 288 -9.25 29.52 17.82
C LEU A 288 -8.96 29.97 19.27
N ARG A 289 -9.35 29.19 20.30
CA ARG A 289 -9.12 29.55 21.72
C ARG A 289 -7.65 29.68 22.10
N LYS A 290 -6.76 28.95 21.43
CA LYS A 290 -5.32 28.96 21.71
C LYS A 290 -4.55 28.61 20.44
N PRO A 291 -3.68 29.52 19.93
CA PRO A 291 -2.80 29.20 18.82
C PRO A 291 -1.98 27.94 19.10
N HIS A 292 -1.58 27.25 18.03
CA HIS A 292 -0.70 26.10 18.14
C HIS A 292 0.57 26.49 18.91
N GLY A 293 0.96 25.66 19.87
CA GLY A 293 2.22 25.86 20.62
C GLY A 293 3.45 25.64 19.74
N PRO A 294 4.65 25.46 20.33
CA PRO A 294 5.75 24.88 19.58
C PRO A 294 5.27 23.57 18.94
N ILE A 295 5.47 23.41 17.64
CA ILE A 295 5.17 22.14 16.95
C ILE A 295 6.01 21.07 17.65
N PRO A 296 5.42 19.98 18.16
CA PRO A 296 6.19 18.88 18.75
C PRO A 296 7.31 18.46 17.82
N ARG A 297 8.45 18.08 18.39
CA ARG A 297 9.43 17.28 17.65
C ARG A 297 8.77 15.92 17.44
N LEU A 298 8.03 15.79 16.34
CA LEU A 298 7.70 14.51 15.75
C LEU A 298 8.98 13.69 15.68
N ASP A 299 8.91 12.42 16.06
CA ASP A 299 9.88 11.41 15.66
C ASP A 299 9.68 11.00 14.19
N ALA A 300 9.57 12.03 13.34
CA ALA A 300 10.41 11.99 12.17
C ALA A 300 11.83 11.74 12.68
N VAL A 301 12.42 10.60 12.30
CA VAL A 301 13.88 10.44 12.25
C VAL A 301 14.38 11.72 11.61
N ALA A 302 14.94 12.60 12.43
CA ALA A 302 15.28 13.93 11.97
C ALA A 302 16.21 13.69 10.78
N ARG A 303 15.90 14.27 9.62
CA ARG A 303 16.84 14.29 8.50
C ARG A 303 18.00 15.16 8.93
N ARG A 304 18.85 14.58 9.78
CA ARG A 304 20.14 15.07 10.22
C ARG A 304 20.77 15.53 8.92
N ARG A 305 21.11 16.81 8.85
CA ARG A 305 21.75 17.28 7.64
C ARG A 305 23.07 16.54 7.56
N MET A 306 23.19 15.65 6.58
CA MET A 306 24.42 14.90 6.36
C MET A 306 25.57 15.91 6.30
N ASP A 307 26.62 15.63 7.06
CA ASP A 307 27.83 16.43 6.96
C ASP A 307 28.49 16.15 5.60
N ARG A 308 29.46 16.96 5.20
CA ARG A 308 30.10 16.81 3.88
C ARG A 308 30.80 15.45 3.72
N ARG A 309 31.20 14.79 4.81
CA ARG A 309 31.75 13.41 4.79
C ARG A 309 30.66 12.39 4.47
N THR A 310 29.52 12.45 5.17
CA THR A 310 28.38 11.55 4.96
C THR A 310 27.70 11.77 3.61
N GLU A 311 27.56 13.02 3.13
CA GLU A 311 27.03 13.32 1.78
C GLU A 311 27.90 12.70 0.69
N LYS A 312 29.24 12.81 0.78
CA LYS A 312 30.17 12.19 -0.16
C LYS A 312 30.10 10.66 -0.10
N ARG A 313 30.10 10.06 1.10
CA ARG A 313 30.00 8.60 1.31
C ARG A 313 28.73 8.03 0.68
N LEU A 314 27.60 8.71 0.86
CA LEU A 314 26.33 8.34 0.22
C LEU A 314 26.39 8.47 -1.32
N GLY A 315 27.19 9.40 -1.84
CA GLY A 315 27.55 9.48 -3.26
C GLY A 315 28.26 8.22 -3.73
N ALA A 316 29.42 7.90 -3.14
CA ALA A 316 30.23 6.73 -3.51
C ALA A 316 29.44 5.41 -3.44
N LEU A 317 28.59 5.25 -2.43
CA LEU A 317 27.68 4.10 -2.31
C LEU A 317 26.62 4.03 -3.43
N LYS A 318 26.10 5.17 -3.89
CA LYS A 318 25.17 5.24 -5.04
C LYS A 318 25.89 4.97 -6.36
N ASP A 319 27.12 5.47 -6.49
CA ASP A 319 27.97 5.29 -7.67
C ASP A 319 28.48 3.84 -7.81
N TRP A 320 28.61 3.08 -6.70
CA TRP A 320 28.76 1.62 -6.72
C TRP A 320 27.44 0.89 -7.06
N ARG A 321 26.35 1.23 -6.38
CA ARG A 321 25.06 0.52 -6.50
C ARG A 321 24.50 0.57 -7.92
N GLY A 322 24.64 1.68 -8.63
CA GLY A 322 24.12 1.84 -10.01
C GLY A 322 24.68 0.80 -10.99
N PRO A 323 26.01 0.76 -11.22
CA PRO A 323 26.66 -0.28 -12.02
C PRO A 323 26.40 -1.70 -11.50
N ARG A 324 26.42 -1.93 -10.18
CA ARG A 324 26.18 -3.27 -9.61
C ARG A 324 24.77 -3.78 -9.89
N ALA A 325 23.75 -2.94 -9.69
CA ALA A 325 22.37 -3.26 -10.05
C ALA A 325 22.21 -3.50 -11.55
N SER A 326 22.85 -2.69 -12.41
CA SER A 326 22.82 -2.87 -13.86
C SER A 326 23.45 -4.19 -14.31
N ALA A 327 24.60 -4.58 -13.73
CA ALA A 327 25.24 -5.87 -14.00
C ALA A 327 24.36 -7.06 -13.57
N LEU A 328 23.69 -6.94 -12.42
CA LEU A 328 22.72 -7.91 -11.92
C LEU A 328 21.35 -7.85 -12.64
N LYS A 329 21.13 -6.87 -13.53
CA LYS A 329 19.83 -6.58 -14.17
C LYS A 329 18.69 -6.36 -13.15
N LEU A 330 19.00 -5.73 -12.02
CA LEU A 330 18.06 -5.38 -10.96
C LEU A 330 17.70 -3.90 -10.99
N ASP A 331 16.55 -3.56 -10.43
CA ASP A 331 16.30 -2.18 -10.00
C ASP A 331 17.25 -1.82 -8.82
N PRO A 332 17.88 -0.63 -8.81
CA PRO A 332 18.78 -0.25 -7.73
C PRO A 332 18.12 -0.20 -6.34
N GLY A 333 16.82 0.08 -6.24
CA GLY A 333 16.07 0.04 -4.99
C GLY A 333 15.83 -1.39 -4.46
N VAL A 334 15.65 -2.36 -5.37
CA VAL A 334 15.55 -3.79 -5.03
C VAL A 334 16.91 -4.33 -4.54
N LEU A 335 18.01 -3.93 -5.16
CA LEU A 335 19.37 -4.30 -4.71
C LEU A 335 19.67 -3.71 -3.32
N CYS A 336 19.45 -2.41 -3.13
CA CYS A 336 19.62 -1.77 -1.82
C CYS A 336 18.82 -0.45 -1.78
N PRO A 337 17.79 -0.31 -0.94
CA PRO A 337 16.95 0.90 -0.93
C PRO A 337 17.75 2.13 -0.50
N ASN A 338 17.29 3.33 -0.89
CA ASN A 338 17.99 4.57 -0.51
C ASN A 338 18.08 4.76 1.02
N ALA A 339 17.10 4.24 1.79
CA ALA A 339 17.13 4.26 3.25
C ALA A 339 18.29 3.43 3.82
N ALA A 340 18.51 2.22 3.29
CA ALA A 340 19.64 1.36 3.67
C ALA A 340 20.99 2.00 3.29
N LEU A 341 21.12 2.57 2.08
CA LEU A 341 22.33 3.34 1.74
C LEU A 341 22.56 4.55 2.65
N GLU A 342 21.49 5.24 3.08
CA GLU A 342 21.58 6.34 4.03
C GLU A 342 21.97 5.85 5.43
N ALA A 343 21.49 4.68 5.87
CA ALA A 343 21.91 4.03 7.12
C ALA A 343 23.39 3.62 7.11
N ILE A 344 23.87 2.96 6.05
CA ILE A 344 25.29 2.63 5.86
C ILE A 344 26.13 3.92 5.85
N ALA A 345 25.67 4.96 5.14
CA ALA A 345 26.39 6.23 5.09
C ALA A 345 26.52 6.88 6.48
N TRP A 346 25.48 6.82 7.32
CA TRP A 346 25.51 7.32 8.69
C TRP A 346 26.38 6.49 9.63
N ALA A 347 26.23 5.16 9.60
CA ALA A 347 26.88 4.25 10.54
C ALA A 347 28.38 4.11 10.32
N ALA A 348 28.86 4.29 9.08
CA ALA A 348 30.26 4.10 8.70
C ALA A 348 30.82 2.69 9.10
N PRO A 349 30.12 1.60 8.75
CA PRO A 349 30.50 0.26 9.18
C PRO A 349 31.92 -0.12 8.72
N SER A 350 32.62 -0.82 9.60
CA SER A 350 33.99 -1.31 9.47
C SER A 350 34.08 -2.83 9.31
N SER A 351 32.99 -3.54 9.63
CA SER A 351 32.89 -5.00 9.55
C SER A 351 31.58 -5.44 8.91
N SER A 352 31.51 -6.71 8.49
CA SER A 352 30.23 -7.31 8.05
C SER A 352 29.21 -7.44 9.19
N GLU A 353 29.64 -7.41 10.46
CA GLU A 353 28.72 -7.46 11.60
C GLU A 353 28.03 -6.10 11.81
N ASP A 354 28.80 -5.01 11.66
CA ASP A 354 28.29 -3.63 11.72
C ASP A 354 27.18 -3.38 10.68
N LEU A 355 27.22 -4.08 9.54
CA LEU A 355 26.19 -4.04 8.50
C LEU A 355 24.89 -4.75 8.92
N LYS A 356 24.96 -5.91 9.60
CA LYS A 356 23.77 -6.68 10.01
C LYS A 356 22.85 -5.93 10.97
N GLY A 357 23.42 -5.01 11.76
CA GLY A 357 22.67 -4.17 12.70
C GLY A 357 21.91 -3.00 12.05
N LEU A 358 21.97 -2.81 10.73
CA LEU A 358 21.40 -1.64 10.05
C LEU A 358 19.94 -1.87 9.60
N PRO A 359 19.03 -0.91 9.78
CA PRO A 359 17.65 -1.01 9.31
C PRO A 359 17.58 -1.00 7.78
N GLU A 360 16.52 -1.63 7.24
CA GLU A 360 16.26 -1.80 5.81
C GLU A 360 17.31 -2.61 5.03
N LEU A 361 18.30 -3.21 5.70
CA LEU A 361 19.35 -4.02 5.08
C LEU A 361 18.97 -5.51 5.07
N LYS A 362 18.99 -6.12 3.88
CA LYS A 362 18.56 -7.51 3.66
C LYS A 362 19.67 -8.49 4.02
N ALA A 363 19.32 -9.68 4.51
CA ALA A 363 20.28 -10.69 4.95
C ALA A 363 21.23 -11.14 3.80
N TRP A 364 20.67 -11.48 2.64
CA TRP A 364 21.44 -11.77 1.43
C TRP A 364 22.29 -10.60 0.97
N PHE A 365 21.82 -9.35 1.12
CA PHE A 365 22.63 -8.20 0.73
C PHE A 365 23.93 -8.11 1.54
N VAL A 366 23.87 -8.40 2.84
CA VAL A 366 25.08 -8.48 3.68
C VAL A 366 25.95 -9.66 3.26
N ARG A 367 25.36 -10.85 3.06
CA ARG A 367 26.09 -12.06 2.64
C ARG A 367 26.86 -11.88 1.33
N GLU A 368 26.26 -11.23 0.34
CA GLU A 368 26.77 -11.18 -1.05
C GLU A 368 27.56 -9.90 -1.39
N PHE A 369 27.38 -8.81 -0.63
CA PHE A 369 27.97 -7.50 -0.98
C PHE A 369 28.64 -6.76 0.18
N ALA A 370 28.77 -7.34 1.39
CA ALA A 370 29.47 -6.68 2.51
C ALA A 370 30.88 -6.20 2.10
N ASP A 371 31.71 -7.09 1.53
CA ASP A 371 33.10 -6.77 1.16
C ASP A 371 33.18 -5.65 0.10
N GLU A 372 32.25 -5.63 -0.87
CA GLU A 372 32.20 -4.55 -1.87
C GLU A 372 31.81 -3.21 -1.26
N VAL A 373 30.83 -3.21 -0.33
CA VAL A 373 30.38 -2.01 0.40
C VAL A 373 31.47 -1.50 1.33
N LEU A 374 32.10 -2.37 2.12
CA LEU A 374 33.19 -2.04 3.03
C LEU A 374 34.39 -1.47 2.25
N GLY A 375 34.78 -2.11 1.15
CA GLY A 375 35.83 -1.57 0.27
C GLY A 375 35.50 -0.21 -0.35
N VAL A 376 34.22 0.12 -0.60
CA VAL A 376 33.79 1.49 -1.00
C VAL A 376 33.99 2.48 0.17
N LEU A 377 33.69 2.07 1.40
CA LEU A 377 33.86 2.92 2.59
C LEU A 377 35.34 3.16 2.92
N GLU A 378 36.19 2.13 2.82
CA GLU A 378 37.64 2.21 3.03
C GLU A 378 38.34 3.13 2.02
N ARG A 379 38.11 2.90 0.71
CA ARG A 379 38.66 3.76 -0.35
C ARG A 379 38.24 5.21 -0.14
N HIS A 380 36.99 5.42 0.24
CA HIS A 380 36.48 6.76 0.48
C HIS A 380 37.05 7.42 1.75
N ALA A 381 37.39 6.64 2.79
CA ALA A 381 38.11 7.15 3.96
C ALA A 381 39.52 7.64 3.57
N ALA A 382 40.28 6.82 2.85
CA ALA A 382 41.61 7.17 2.36
C ALA A 382 41.62 8.39 1.41
N GLU A 383 40.63 8.51 0.52
CA GLU A 383 40.42 9.71 -0.31
C GLU A 383 40.20 10.99 0.51
N ILE A 384 39.53 10.88 1.66
CA ILE A 384 39.27 12.02 2.55
C ILE A 384 40.52 12.40 3.35
N GLU A 385 41.29 11.42 3.81
CA GLU A 385 42.52 11.62 4.58
C GLU A 385 43.62 12.24 3.70
N ALA A 386 43.88 11.67 2.51
CA ALA A 386 44.81 12.24 1.54
C ALA A 386 44.44 13.67 1.10
N ALA A 387 43.14 13.98 0.98
CA ALA A 387 42.66 15.33 0.69
C ALA A 387 42.76 16.30 1.88
N GLY A 388 42.75 15.78 3.12
CA GLY A 388 43.00 16.55 4.34
C GLY A 388 44.47 16.94 4.46
N ASP A 389 45.38 15.98 4.33
CA ASP A 389 46.83 16.20 4.40
C ASP A 389 47.33 17.13 3.27
N ALA A 390 46.74 17.04 2.07
CA ALA A 390 46.97 18.00 0.99
C ALA A 390 46.62 19.44 1.43
N SER A 391 45.46 19.66 2.06
CA SER A 391 45.08 20.99 2.55
C SER A 391 45.94 21.48 3.71
N ALA A 392 46.40 20.58 4.59
CA ALA A 392 47.29 20.90 5.70
C ALA A 392 48.71 21.30 5.23
N SER A 393 49.21 20.67 4.16
CA SER A 393 50.49 21.04 3.54
C SER A 393 50.42 22.37 2.79
N GLU A 394 49.32 22.66 2.07
CA GLU A 394 49.10 23.99 1.45
C GLU A 394 49.00 25.13 2.50
N GLU A 395 48.32 24.92 3.63
CA GLU A 395 48.30 25.92 4.71
C GLU A 395 49.68 26.07 5.40
N GLY A 396 50.49 25.01 5.44
CA GLY A 396 51.87 25.03 5.92
C GLY A 396 52.80 25.91 5.08
N GLU A 397 52.79 25.79 3.75
CA GLU A 397 53.60 26.65 2.87
C GLU A 397 53.08 28.10 2.82
N SER A 398 51.76 28.30 2.91
CA SER A 398 51.12 29.62 2.91
C SER A 398 51.62 30.55 4.03
N ALA A 399 52.01 29.99 5.19
CA ALA A 399 52.48 30.74 6.35
C ALA A 399 53.78 31.52 6.11
N ALA A 400 54.62 31.12 5.14
CA ALA A 400 55.95 31.71 4.93
C ALA A 400 55.94 33.05 4.16
N ALA A 401 54.82 33.46 3.55
CA ALA A 401 54.77 34.55 2.55
C ALA A 401 54.03 35.83 3.01
N ALA A 402 53.94 36.11 4.32
CA ALA A 402 53.17 37.22 4.87
C ALA A 402 53.85 38.61 4.69
N ARG A 403 53.52 39.34 3.62
CA ARG A 403 53.74 40.80 3.51
C ARG A 403 52.43 41.60 3.75
N PRO A 404 52.51 42.84 4.30
CA PRO A 404 51.36 43.51 4.91
C PRO A 404 50.31 44.00 3.89
N ARG A 405 49.03 43.84 4.25
CA ARG A 405 47.87 44.27 3.45
C ARG A 405 47.80 45.80 3.36
N ARG A 406 47.61 46.34 2.16
CA ARG A 406 47.28 47.76 1.92
C ARG A 406 45.79 47.92 1.65
N SER A 407 45.14 48.89 2.29
CA SER A 407 43.69 49.10 2.22
C SER A 407 43.24 49.75 0.90
N GLY A 408 42.29 49.13 0.19
CA GLY A 408 41.59 49.70 -0.98
C GLY A 408 40.06 49.60 -0.81
N ARG A 409 39.31 50.63 -1.24
CA ARG A 409 37.90 50.84 -0.88
C ARG A 409 37.03 51.17 -2.09
N ARG A 410 35.89 50.47 -2.25
CA ARG A 410 34.87 50.64 -3.34
C ARG A 410 35.41 50.28 -4.75
N SER A 411 34.60 49.88 -5.73
CA SER A 411 33.18 50.17 -5.99
C SER A 411 32.36 48.93 -6.41
N GLY A 412 31.03 49.08 -6.53
CA GLY A 412 30.11 47.98 -6.88
C GLY A 412 29.59 48.04 -8.32
N ARG A 413 29.14 46.90 -8.86
CA ARG A 413 28.50 46.81 -10.18
C ARG A 413 27.33 45.81 -10.18
N LYS A 414 26.13 46.26 -10.54
CA LYS A 414 24.94 45.41 -10.67
C LYS A 414 25.01 44.53 -11.92
N ARG A 415 24.64 43.25 -11.80
CA ARG A 415 24.19 42.36 -12.90
C ARG A 415 23.05 41.48 -12.38
N SER A 416 21.78 41.79 -12.67
CA SER A 416 21.06 41.45 -13.90
C SER A 416 20.81 39.94 -14.08
N GLY A 417 19.79 39.40 -13.42
CA GLY A 417 19.44 37.97 -13.47
C GLY A 417 18.62 37.60 -14.72
N ALA A 418 19.25 36.91 -15.68
CA ALA A 418 18.61 36.55 -16.96
C ALA A 418 18.90 35.11 -17.45
N SER A 419 19.02 34.11 -16.55
CA SER A 419 19.26 32.71 -16.97
C SER A 419 18.55 31.61 -16.16
N ARG A 420 17.49 31.93 -15.38
CA ARG A 420 16.68 30.92 -14.64
C ARG A 420 15.30 30.61 -15.24
N LYS A 421 14.80 31.36 -16.23
CA LYS A 421 13.43 31.18 -16.76
C LYS A 421 13.24 30.09 -17.84
N LYS A 422 14.30 29.54 -18.46
CA LYS A 422 14.14 28.46 -19.48
C LYS A 422 14.09 27.03 -18.92
N LYS A 423 14.89 26.65 -17.92
CA LYS A 423 14.85 25.28 -17.34
C LYS A 423 13.59 24.98 -16.49
N ALA A 424 12.86 26.00 -16.04
CA ALA A 424 11.61 25.82 -15.28
C ALA A 424 10.43 25.32 -16.14
N ARG A 425 10.40 25.60 -17.45
CA ARG A 425 9.24 25.28 -18.30
C ARG A 425 9.19 23.82 -18.77
N ALA A 426 10.33 23.16 -18.92
CA ALA A 426 10.39 21.75 -19.32
C ALA A 426 9.88 20.80 -18.21
N LYS A 427 10.25 21.05 -16.94
CA LYS A 427 9.86 20.19 -15.82
C LYS A 427 8.36 20.30 -15.44
N ALA A 428 7.66 21.29 -15.99
CA ALA A 428 6.21 21.46 -15.82
C ALA A 428 5.36 20.68 -16.84
N ALA A 429 5.95 20.18 -17.94
CA ALA A 429 5.23 19.40 -18.95
C ALA A 429 5.03 17.93 -18.49
N ALA A 430 6.10 17.27 -18.05
CA ALA A 430 6.04 15.88 -17.56
C ALA A 430 5.09 15.69 -16.37
N ALA A 431 4.97 16.70 -15.50
CA ALA A 431 4.07 16.67 -14.35
C ALA A 431 2.57 16.84 -14.69
N ARG A 432 2.21 17.16 -15.94
CA ARG A 432 0.81 17.26 -16.39
C ARG A 432 0.26 15.99 -17.04
N ALA A 433 1.12 15.06 -17.47
CA ALA A 433 0.69 13.79 -18.05
C ALA A 433 0.26 12.74 -16.99
N ALA A 434 0.65 12.93 -15.73
CA ALA A 434 0.39 12.00 -14.63
C ALA A 434 -0.78 12.43 -13.69
N ASN A 435 -1.59 13.41 -14.09
CA ASN A 435 -2.67 13.97 -13.27
C ASN A 435 -3.90 14.38 -14.12
N ALA A 436 -4.22 13.58 -15.14
CA ALA A 436 -5.41 13.72 -15.96
C ALA A 436 -6.04 12.33 -16.13
N GLY A 437 -6.96 11.97 -15.25
CA GLY A 437 -7.51 10.61 -15.14
C GLY A 437 -8.39 10.35 -13.91
N ALA A 438 -8.98 11.39 -13.32
CA ALA A 438 -9.98 11.32 -12.26
C ALA A 438 -10.63 12.70 -12.06
N ASP A 439 -11.72 12.96 -12.78
CA ASP A 439 -12.72 14.02 -12.51
C ASP A 439 -14.04 13.56 -13.15
N ASP A 440 -15.18 14.01 -12.59
CA ASP A 440 -16.51 13.46 -12.87
C ASP A 440 -17.05 13.65 -14.29
N ALA A 441 -17.87 12.69 -14.72
CA ALA A 441 -18.89 12.86 -15.75
C ALA A 441 -20.19 12.17 -15.27
N PRO A 442 -21.33 12.90 -15.15
CA PRO A 442 -22.52 12.37 -14.49
C PRO A 442 -23.26 11.32 -15.34
N ALA A 443 -23.79 10.30 -14.67
CA ALA A 443 -24.75 9.38 -15.29
C ALA A 443 -26.11 10.09 -15.52
N PRO A 444 -26.78 9.88 -16.67
CA PRO A 444 -28.02 10.58 -17.00
C PRO A 444 -29.25 9.97 -16.30
N ASP A 445 -30.17 10.85 -15.87
CA ASP A 445 -31.47 10.47 -15.31
C ASP A 445 -32.34 9.70 -16.32
N THR A 446 -32.93 8.58 -15.88
CA THR A 446 -33.99 7.90 -16.63
C THR A 446 -35.37 8.41 -16.18
N LYS A 447 -36.03 9.22 -17.02
CA LYS A 447 -37.47 9.48 -16.93
C LYS A 447 -38.16 9.17 -18.25
N ALA A 448 -39.38 8.66 -18.14
CA ALA A 448 -40.16 8.19 -19.29
C ALA A 448 -40.72 9.33 -20.15
N GLY A 449 -40.73 9.10 -21.46
CA GLY A 449 -41.57 9.78 -22.44
C GLY A 449 -42.27 8.73 -23.28
N ALA A 450 -43.52 8.99 -23.68
CA ALA A 450 -44.32 8.09 -24.52
C ALA A 450 -44.27 8.52 -26.00
N GLU A 451 -45.15 7.94 -26.82
CA GLU A 451 -45.25 8.10 -28.29
C GLU A 451 -44.15 7.36 -29.09
N GLY A 452 -44.45 6.70 -30.21
CA GLY A 452 -45.77 6.38 -30.78
C GLY A 452 -45.69 5.75 -32.18
N SER A 453 -46.71 4.96 -32.55
CA SER A 453 -46.92 4.37 -33.90
C SER A 453 -45.92 3.27 -34.34
N THR A 454 -46.22 2.35 -35.27
CA THR A 454 -47.51 1.84 -35.79
C THR A 454 -47.33 0.44 -36.42
N SER A 455 -48.43 -0.32 -36.50
CA SER A 455 -48.68 -1.47 -37.41
C SER A 455 -47.92 -2.80 -37.18
N ALA A 456 -48.42 -3.97 -37.60
CA ALA A 456 -49.81 -4.47 -37.76
C ALA A 456 -49.78 -6.00 -38.08
N ARG A 457 -50.93 -6.70 -37.88
CA ARG A 457 -51.28 -8.06 -38.38
C ARG A 457 -50.54 -9.26 -37.75
N ASP A 458 -51.09 -10.48 -37.66
CA ASP A 458 -52.49 -10.98 -37.78
C ASP A 458 -52.61 -12.37 -37.09
N GLY A 459 -53.82 -12.81 -36.72
CA GLY A 459 -54.16 -14.19 -36.30
C GLY A 459 -53.84 -14.57 -34.84
N ALA A 460 -54.73 -14.93 -33.90
CA ALA A 460 -56.09 -15.48 -33.84
C ALA A 460 -56.19 -17.02 -33.66
N SER A 461 -57.22 -17.48 -32.92
CA SER A 461 -57.56 -18.88 -32.53
C SER A 461 -56.74 -19.49 -31.38
N SER A 462 -57.28 -20.18 -30.36
CA SER A 462 -58.67 -20.31 -29.82
C SER A 462 -58.64 -20.81 -28.36
N ALA A 463 -59.76 -20.71 -27.64
CA ALA A 463 -60.00 -21.22 -26.28
C ALA A 463 -61.47 -21.70 -26.16
N PRO A 464 -61.94 -22.29 -25.03
CA PRO A 464 -61.24 -22.79 -23.84
C PRO A 464 -61.12 -24.35 -23.91
N ASP A 465 -61.38 -25.27 -22.97
CA ASP A 465 -61.85 -25.34 -21.56
C ASP A 465 -61.53 -26.80 -21.04
N ALA A 466 -61.88 -27.39 -19.87
CA ALA A 466 -62.64 -27.03 -18.65
C ALA A 466 -62.26 -27.99 -17.46
N GLU A 467 -62.97 -27.83 -16.33
CA GLU A 467 -63.26 -28.83 -15.28
C GLU A 467 -62.19 -29.31 -14.23
N ARG A 468 -62.76 -29.61 -13.05
CA ARG A 468 -62.26 -30.13 -11.76
C ARG A 468 -63.40 -31.08 -11.25
N PRO A 469 -63.32 -31.86 -10.14
CA PRO A 469 -62.24 -32.10 -9.16
C PRO A 469 -62.13 -33.58 -8.62
N SER A 470 -61.43 -33.77 -7.49
CA SER A 470 -61.77 -34.70 -6.37
C SER A 470 -61.51 -36.24 -6.42
N SER A 471 -60.50 -36.68 -5.65
CA SER A 471 -60.56 -37.77 -4.63
C SER A 471 -59.23 -37.79 -3.83
N LYS A 472 -59.07 -38.09 -2.53
CA LYS A 472 -59.71 -38.90 -1.44
C LYS A 472 -59.17 -40.33 -1.24
N GLY A 473 -58.33 -40.50 -0.20
CA GLY A 473 -57.90 -41.78 0.42
C GLY A 473 -56.44 -41.71 0.94
N GLY A 474 -56.03 -42.33 2.05
CA GLY A 474 -56.78 -43.04 3.11
C GLY A 474 -55.87 -43.88 4.05
N SER A 475 -56.19 -43.95 5.36
CA SER A 475 -55.45 -44.65 6.45
C SER A 475 -54.08 -44.06 6.84
N ARG A 476 -53.63 -43.89 8.10
CA ARG A 476 -53.85 -44.44 9.47
C ARG A 476 -53.02 -45.70 9.84
N GLY A 477 -52.44 -45.66 11.06
CA GLY A 477 -51.68 -46.74 11.73
C GLY A 477 -50.36 -46.27 12.36
N SER A 478 -50.31 -45.43 13.40
CA SER A 478 -50.47 -45.74 14.85
C SER A 478 -49.53 -46.83 15.41
N GLY A 479 -48.46 -46.42 16.10
CA GLY A 479 -47.58 -47.22 16.96
C GLY A 479 -47.16 -46.39 18.18
N ARG A 480 -46.83 -47.01 19.32
CA ARG A 480 -46.84 -46.32 20.64
C ARG A 480 -45.69 -46.75 21.55
N SER A 481 -45.22 -45.81 22.39
CA SER A 481 -44.49 -46.02 23.65
C SER A 481 -43.13 -46.74 23.61
N ARG A 482 -42.06 -46.00 23.89
CA ARG A 482 -41.59 -45.85 25.28
C ARG A 482 -41.01 -44.46 25.51
#